data_AF-A0A352A689-F1
#
_entry.id   AF-A0A352A689-F1
#
_cell.length_a   1.000
_cell.length_b   1.000
_cell.length_c   1.000
_cell.angle_alpha   90.00
_cell.angle_beta   90.00
_cell.angle_gamma   90.00
#
_symmetry.space_group_name_H-M   'P 1'
#
loop_
_entity.id
_entity.type
_entity.pdbx_description
1 polymer ?
#
loop_
_entity_poly.entity_id
_entity_poly.type
_entity_poly.pdbx_seq_one_letter_code
_entity_poly.pdbx_strand_id
1 'polypeptide(L)'
;MISWPNDELQSFLLKNCGQSKEYAICIIDIDFFTRICRHFSVNELNDIIKNIWTYLNNRLPIGAKIWKSEGDEFLIAVSDCNKNKLDEIIDNIRKDFRKQKFAINSYKNYSNILISFSAGIASYPIDGLDLYTVIKKSIVGLFLAKAYRRNRVVKAPETNTIGCERELYNKELKINIILGSCGEIGKINGKVNAYQARLWEPQAIDIDESGRIYIADQNNNSILMYDGLMVSRIVGTGMFGYSGDGGLGINAMLNKPTGLTVYDNKVYITDTGNDVVRLLDLKTGIISTLARTSETGYSGDSGLATNACLNKPGGIVVDADYNGYINDIANNVIRKVDKHNIITTFAGTGQYGYSGDGGQASQATFAEVYGLGINRRIGCVYLADYFNHCIRQIDIKTGIINTIVGSGKEGYSGDGENALEVCLNRPVAICADDKDNLFIAESGNHCIRFYEAQTKKIYTLVGDGVAGIGESDSVTNFRLANPNGLAVDINKNLYLLDGANNRLCSMKLEVINNE
;
A
#
# COMPACT_ATOMS: atom_id res chain seq x y z
N MET A 1 6.80 18.08 1.31
CA MET A 1 5.32 17.98 1.38
C MET A 1 4.81 18.42 0.03
N ILE A 2 3.71 17.84 -0.47
CA ILE A 2 2.95 18.54 -1.52
C ILE A 2 2.60 19.91 -0.95
N SER A 3 3.07 20.97 -1.59
CA SER A 3 2.82 22.34 -1.13
C SER A 3 1.52 22.83 -1.74
N TRP A 4 0.43 22.67 -1.01
CA TRP A 4 -0.84 23.30 -1.38
C TRP A 4 -0.75 24.81 -1.14
N PRO A 5 -1.36 25.65 -2.01
CA PRO A 5 -1.36 27.10 -1.86
C PRO A 5 -2.37 27.52 -0.78
N ASN A 6 -2.10 27.16 0.47
CA ASN A 6 -3.03 27.29 1.60
C ASN A 6 -3.52 28.72 1.79
N ASP A 7 -2.64 29.72 1.68
CA ASP A 7 -3.01 31.14 1.86
C ASP A 7 -3.96 31.62 0.75
N GLU A 8 -3.72 31.22 -0.51
CA GLU A 8 -4.60 31.54 -1.62
C GLU A 8 -5.94 30.81 -1.53
N LEU A 9 -5.91 29.55 -1.10
CA LEU A 9 -7.10 28.73 -0.89
C LEU A 9 -7.97 29.32 0.22
N GLN A 10 -7.37 29.68 1.34
CA GLN A 10 -8.05 30.34 2.45
C GLN A 10 -8.63 31.69 2.01
N SER A 11 -7.86 32.50 1.28
CA SER A 11 -8.34 33.78 0.73
C SER A 11 -9.51 33.60 -0.25
N PHE A 12 -9.45 32.58 -1.09
CA PHE A 12 -10.54 32.22 -2.00
C PHE A 12 -11.80 31.84 -1.23
N LEU A 13 -11.70 30.97 -0.23
CA LEU A 13 -12.86 30.53 0.55
C LEU A 13 -13.47 31.68 1.36
N LEU A 14 -12.64 32.53 1.99
CA LEU A 14 -13.11 33.71 2.72
C LEU A 14 -13.88 34.70 1.85
N LYS A 15 -13.48 34.86 0.59
CA LYS A 15 -14.12 35.78 -0.35
C LYS A 15 -15.41 35.25 -0.96
N ASN A 16 -15.51 33.93 -1.16
CA ASN A 16 -16.56 33.34 -2.00
C ASN A 16 -17.59 32.51 -1.21
N CYS A 17 -17.30 32.06 0.01
CA CYS A 17 -18.32 31.34 0.79
C CYS A 17 -19.36 32.32 1.32
N GLY A 18 -20.63 31.95 1.17
CA GLY A 18 -21.77 32.70 1.69
C GLY A 18 -21.90 32.58 3.22
N GLN A 19 -23.09 32.91 3.72
CA GLN A 19 -23.37 32.92 5.16
C GLN A 19 -23.20 31.56 5.85
N SER A 20 -23.42 30.45 5.12
CA SER A 20 -23.25 29.09 5.65
C SER A 20 -21.77 28.73 5.88
N LYS A 21 -20.85 29.42 5.21
CA LYS A 21 -19.41 29.12 5.17
C LYS A 21 -19.09 27.68 4.74
N GLU A 22 -20.02 26.99 4.08
CA GLU A 22 -19.81 25.62 3.61
C GLU A 22 -18.89 25.59 2.39
N TYR A 23 -18.00 24.59 2.33
CA TYR A 23 -17.18 24.33 1.15
C TYR A 23 -16.76 22.87 1.09
N ALA A 24 -16.43 22.42 -0.12
CA ALA A 24 -15.92 21.08 -0.37
C ALA A 24 -14.58 21.15 -1.11
N ILE A 25 -13.69 20.20 -0.78
CA ILE A 25 -12.36 20.08 -1.36
C ILE A 25 -12.21 18.69 -1.97
N CYS A 26 -11.73 18.67 -3.20
CA CYS A 26 -11.36 17.47 -3.93
C CYS A 26 -9.86 17.50 -4.23
N ILE A 27 -9.15 16.42 -3.86
CA ILE A 27 -7.78 16.18 -4.30
C ILE A 27 -7.81 15.11 -5.37
N ILE A 28 -7.26 15.42 -6.54
CA ILE A 28 -7.17 14.53 -7.69
C ILE A 28 -5.72 14.11 -7.88
N ASP A 29 -5.51 12.83 -8.16
CA ASP A 29 -4.26 12.26 -8.66
C ASP A 29 -4.54 11.68 -10.03
N ILE A 30 -3.84 12.15 -11.07
CA ILE A 30 -3.95 11.51 -12.36
C ILE A 30 -3.32 10.12 -12.22
N ASP A 31 -4.05 9.07 -12.61
CA ASP A 31 -3.53 7.70 -12.63
C ASP A 31 -2.59 7.55 -13.85
N PHE A 32 -1.60 8.42 -13.94
CA PHE A 32 -0.64 8.47 -14.99
C PHE A 32 0.34 7.34 -14.72
N PHE A 33 0.12 6.19 -15.37
CA PHE A 33 0.91 4.99 -15.13
C PHE A 33 2.39 5.37 -15.09
N THR A 34 3.03 5.19 -13.94
CA THR A 34 4.47 5.45 -13.74
C THR A 34 5.37 4.68 -14.72
N ARG A 35 4.80 3.72 -15.45
CA ARG A 35 5.44 3.01 -16.57
C ARG A 35 5.32 3.70 -17.91
N ILE A 36 4.30 4.52 -18.13
CA ILE A 36 4.04 5.16 -19.42
C ILE A 36 4.65 6.56 -19.45
N CYS A 37 4.72 7.25 -18.31
CA CYS A 37 5.37 8.55 -18.20
C CYS A 37 6.80 8.55 -18.78
N ARG A 38 7.58 7.48 -18.55
CA ARG A 38 8.95 7.30 -19.07
C ARG A 38 9.06 7.27 -20.60
N HIS A 39 7.95 7.07 -21.31
CA HIS A 39 7.94 7.03 -22.77
C HIS A 39 7.76 8.40 -23.42
N PHE A 40 7.40 9.41 -22.61
CA PHE A 40 7.23 10.80 -23.01
C PHE A 40 8.43 11.64 -22.59
N SER A 41 8.76 12.63 -23.42
CA SER A 41 9.65 13.72 -23.05
C SER A 41 9.00 14.64 -22.01
N VAL A 42 9.81 15.43 -21.30
CA VAL A 42 9.32 16.44 -20.34
C VAL A 42 8.33 17.42 -20.99
N ASN A 43 8.57 17.80 -22.25
CA ASN A 43 7.66 18.69 -22.99
C ASN A 43 6.31 18.04 -23.26
N GLU A 44 6.29 16.78 -23.70
CA GLU A 44 5.04 16.04 -23.91
C GLU A 44 4.26 15.87 -22.60
N LEU A 45 4.94 15.59 -21.49
CA LEU A 45 4.31 15.51 -20.16
C LEU A 45 3.67 16.85 -19.76
N ASN A 46 4.38 17.96 -19.96
CA ASN A 46 3.86 19.29 -19.68
C ASN A 46 2.63 19.62 -20.52
N ASP A 47 2.63 19.26 -21.80
CA ASP A 47 1.49 19.44 -22.69
C ASP A 47 0.28 18.59 -22.27
N ILE A 48 0.49 17.32 -21.93
CA ILE A 48 -0.56 16.43 -21.41
C ILE A 48 -1.19 17.03 -20.16
N ILE A 49 -0.38 17.47 -19.20
CA ILE A 49 -0.86 18.05 -17.95
C ILE A 49 -1.60 19.37 -18.19
N LYS A 50 -1.15 20.20 -19.14
CA LYS A 50 -1.86 21.42 -19.54
C LYS A 50 -3.22 21.12 -20.16
N ASN A 51 -3.32 20.09 -21.00
CA ASN A 51 -4.58 19.66 -21.60
C ASN A 51 -5.56 19.14 -20.54
N ILE A 52 -5.06 18.36 -19.58
CA ILE A 52 -5.83 17.88 -18.41
C ILE A 52 -6.34 19.06 -17.58
N TRP A 53 -5.46 20.00 -17.22
CA TRP A 53 -5.84 21.18 -16.45
C TRP A 53 -6.96 21.97 -17.14
N THR A 54 -6.83 22.20 -18.46
CA THR A 54 -7.83 22.92 -19.25
C THR A 54 -9.17 22.18 -19.26
N TYR A 55 -9.14 20.87 -19.44
CA TYR A 55 -10.35 20.03 -19.42
C TYR A 55 -11.06 20.08 -18.07
N LEU A 56 -10.31 19.93 -16.96
CA LEU A 56 -10.88 19.99 -15.61
C LEU A 56 -11.48 21.36 -15.36
N ASN A 57 -10.71 22.43 -15.56
CA ASN A 57 -11.11 23.81 -15.28
C ASN A 57 -12.41 24.22 -16.01
N ASN A 58 -12.60 23.76 -17.26
CA ASN A 58 -13.78 24.10 -18.06
C ASN A 58 -15.06 23.36 -17.65
N ARG A 59 -14.98 22.38 -16.75
CA ARG A 59 -16.12 21.54 -16.32
C ARG A 59 -16.49 21.74 -14.86
N LEU A 60 -15.76 22.58 -14.13
CA LEU A 60 -16.06 22.86 -12.73
C LEU A 60 -17.28 23.78 -12.59
N PRO A 61 -18.06 23.65 -11.50
CA PRO A 61 -19.23 24.50 -11.28
C PRO A 61 -18.82 25.95 -10.97
N ILE A 62 -19.79 26.86 -11.03
CA ILE A 62 -19.64 28.24 -10.54
C ILE A 62 -19.21 28.18 -9.05
N GLY A 63 -18.29 29.07 -8.66
CA GLY A 63 -17.77 29.10 -7.29
C GLY A 63 -16.70 28.04 -7.01
N ALA A 64 -16.19 27.36 -8.05
CA ALA A 64 -15.03 26.49 -7.97
C ALA A 64 -13.72 27.18 -8.39
N LYS A 65 -12.60 26.75 -7.79
CA LYS A 65 -11.25 27.08 -8.24
C LYS A 65 -10.38 25.83 -8.18
N ILE A 66 -9.47 25.69 -9.15
CA ILE A 66 -8.52 24.59 -9.25
C ILE A 66 -7.09 25.11 -9.13
N TRP A 67 -6.26 24.34 -8.43
CA TRP A 67 -4.82 24.52 -8.32
C TRP A 67 -4.13 23.23 -8.72
N LYS A 68 -2.88 23.36 -9.17
CA LYS A 68 -2.01 22.24 -9.52
C LYS A 68 -0.87 22.18 -8.50
N SER A 69 -0.54 20.97 -8.06
CA SER A 69 0.68 20.69 -7.27
C SER A 69 1.92 20.58 -8.18
N GLU A 70 3.10 20.43 -7.57
CA GLU A 70 4.23 19.77 -8.23
C GLU A 70 3.81 18.34 -8.60
N GLY A 71 3.94 17.97 -9.88
CA GLY A 71 3.57 16.64 -10.37
C GLY A 71 2.24 16.59 -11.13
N ASP A 72 1.46 15.55 -10.83
CA ASP A 72 0.22 15.15 -11.48
C ASP A 72 -1.01 15.20 -10.55
N GLU A 73 -0.89 15.92 -9.43
CA GLU A 73 -1.98 16.16 -8.49
C GLU A 73 -2.63 17.56 -8.66
N PHE A 74 -3.94 17.61 -8.44
CA PHE A 74 -4.75 18.83 -8.49
C PHE A 74 -5.60 18.97 -7.24
N LEU A 75 -5.80 20.21 -6.79
CA LEU A 75 -6.74 20.56 -5.72
C LEU A 75 -7.87 21.38 -6.31
N ILE A 76 -9.11 20.99 -6.05
CA ILE A 76 -10.30 21.74 -6.40
C ILE A 76 -11.02 22.12 -5.11
N ALA A 77 -11.34 23.40 -4.96
CA ALA A 77 -12.19 23.88 -3.89
C ALA A 77 -13.46 24.50 -4.47
N VAL A 78 -14.60 24.19 -3.87
CA VAL A 78 -15.90 24.71 -4.29
C VAL A 78 -16.60 25.33 -3.09
N SER A 79 -16.84 26.64 -3.17
CA SER A 79 -17.63 27.40 -2.18
C SER A 79 -19.11 27.03 -2.25
N ASP A 80 -19.80 27.13 -1.11
CA ASP A 80 -21.24 26.84 -0.95
C ASP A 80 -21.65 25.47 -1.51
N CYS A 81 -20.81 24.47 -1.26
CA CYS A 81 -20.95 23.12 -1.79
C CYS A 81 -20.60 22.09 -0.71
N ASN A 82 -21.44 21.06 -0.55
CA ASN A 82 -21.17 19.92 0.32
C ASN A 82 -20.48 18.77 -0.45
N LYS A 83 -19.89 17.82 0.28
CA LYS A 83 -19.16 16.70 -0.32
C LYS A 83 -19.99 15.83 -1.27
N ASN A 84 -21.29 15.65 -1.01
CA ASN A 84 -22.14 14.79 -1.86
C ASN A 84 -22.38 15.42 -3.23
N LYS A 85 -22.64 16.74 -3.27
CA LYS A 85 -22.78 17.48 -4.53
C LYS A 85 -21.47 17.51 -5.31
N LEU A 86 -20.33 17.71 -4.62
CA LEU A 86 -19.03 17.69 -5.29
C LEU A 86 -18.68 16.29 -5.83
N ASP A 87 -18.99 15.24 -5.08
CA ASP A 87 -18.81 13.84 -5.50
C ASP A 87 -19.52 13.51 -6.80
N GLU A 88 -20.80 13.89 -6.94
CA GLU A 88 -21.56 13.69 -8.18
C GLU A 88 -20.92 14.41 -9.38
N ILE A 89 -20.48 15.66 -9.19
CA ILE A 89 -19.83 16.45 -10.23
C ILE A 89 -18.51 15.80 -10.66
N ILE A 90 -17.64 15.48 -9.71
CA ILE A 90 -16.31 14.92 -10.01
C ILE A 90 -16.44 13.51 -10.60
N ASP A 91 -17.39 12.69 -10.15
CA ASP A 91 -17.61 11.35 -10.71
C ASP A 91 -18.11 11.41 -12.17
N ASN A 92 -18.98 12.37 -12.49
CA ASN A 92 -19.38 12.62 -13.88
C ASN A 92 -18.20 13.08 -14.75
N ILE A 93 -17.37 14.00 -14.24
CA ILE A 93 -16.14 14.43 -14.93
C ILE A 93 -15.22 13.22 -15.17
N ARG A 94 -15.03 12.35 -14.17
CA ARG A 94 -14.20 11.14 -14.22
C ARG A 94 -14.65 10.15 -15.29
N LYS A 95 -15.96 9.87 -15.37
CA LYS A 95 -16.55 8.96 -16.37
C LYS A 95 -16.24 9.41 -17.81
N ASP A 96 -16.24 10.72 -18.05
CA ASP A 96 -15.93 11.29 -19.36
C ASP A 96 -14.43 11.49 -19.60
N PHE A 97 -13.65 11.70 -18.54
CA PHE A 97 -12.22 11.96 -18.60
C PHE A 97 -11.47 10.85 -19.34
N ARG A 98 -11.82 9.58 -19.05
CA ARG A 98 -11.19 8.41 -19.69
C ARG A 98 -11.44 8.32 -21.19
N LYS A 99 -12.43 9.04 -21.73
CA LYS A 99 -12.75 9.07 -23.17
C LYS A 99 -11.93 10.11 -23.94
N GLN A 100 -11.22 11.00 -23.23
CA GLN A 100 -10.49 12.10 -23.85
C GLN A 100 -9.10 11.70 -24.32
N LYS A 101 -8.56 12.46 -25.27
CA LYS A 101 -7.19 12.28 -25.80
C LYS A 101 -6.31 13.44 -25.35
N PHE A 102 -5.62 13.27 -24.23
CA PHE A 102 -4.77 14.34 -23.68
C PHE A 102 -3.35 14.38 -24.29
N ALA A 103 -2.89 13.27 -24.90
CA ALA A 103 -1.54 13.13 -25.47
C ALA A 103 -1.49 13.35 -27.00
N ILE A 104 -2.41 14.14 -27.56
CA ILE A 104 -2.58 14.26 -29.02
C ILE A 104 -1.33 14.74 -29.76
N ASN A 105 -0.47 15.52 -29.10
CA ASN A 105 0.77 16.07 -29.66
C ASN A 105 2.00 15.17 -29.46
N SER A 106 1.83 13.97 -28.88
CA SER A 106 2.96 13.07 -28.63
C SER A 106 3.35 12.28 -29.88
N TYR A 107 4.66 12.21 -30.16
CA TYR A 107 5.23 11.73 -31.44
C TYR A 107 5.18 10.20 -31.66
N LYS A 108 4.57 9.42 -30.76
CA LYS A 108 4.61 7.93 -30.72
C LYS A 108 3.20 7.31 -30.72
N ASN A 109 3.13 5.98 -30.67
CA ASN A 109 1.91 5.15 -30.45
C ASN A 109 1.07 5.51 -29.19
N TYR A 110 1.46 6.53 -28.43
CA TYR A 110 0.85 6.96 -27.18
C TYR A 110 -0.17 8.10 -27.33
N SER A 111 -0.40 8.61 -28.55
CA SER A 111 -1.36 9.71 -28.77
C SER A 111 -2.83 9.36 -28.44
N ASN A 112 -3.15 8.06 -28.44
CA ASN A 112 -4.48 7.52 -28.08
C ASN A 112 -4.51 6.86 -26.69
N ILE A 113 -3.52 7.13 -25.83
CA ILE A 113 -3.50 6.55 -24.49
C ILE A 113 -4.71 6.98 -23.66
N LEU A 114 -5.33 6.01 -22.98
CA LEU A 114 -6.38 6.28 -22.01
C LEU A 114 -5.75 6.70 -20.69
N ILE A 115 -6.13 7.88 -20.19
CA ILE A 115 -5.72 8.40 -18.89
C ILE A 115 -6.95 8.42 -17.98
N SER A 116 -6.79 8.03 -16.73
CA SER A 116 -7.80 8.16 -15.68
C SER A 116 -7.28 8.98 -14.52
N PHE A 117 -8.14 9.25 -13.54
CA PHE A 117 -7.73 9.85 -12.29
C PHE A 117 -8.49 9.24 -11.12
N SER A 118 -7.86 9.29 -9.95
CA SER A 118 -8.46 8.98 -8.66
C SER A 118 -8.67 10.28 -7.89
N ALA A 119 -9.73 10.34 -7.07
CA ALA A 119 -10.09 11.56 -6.37
C ALA A 119 -10.59 11.28 -4.95
N GLY A 120 -10.25 12.18 -4.03
CA GLY A 120 -10.67 12.17 -2.64
C GLY A 120 -11.39 13.45 -2.25
N ILE A 121 -12.55 13.35 -1.60
CA ILE A 121 -13.43 14.50 -1.32
C ILE A 121 -13.75 14.63 0.17
N ALA A 122 -13.65 15.83 0.72
CA ALA A 122 -14.13 16.17 2.05
C ALA A 122 -14.80 17.56 2.03
N SER A 123 -15.54 17.89 3.07
CA SER A 123 -16.26 19.17 3.18
C SER A 123 -16.26 19.75 4.60
N TYR A 124 -16.29 21.07 4.68
CA TYR A 124 -16.57 21.80 5.91
C TYR A 124 -18.07 22.05 6.04
N PRO A 125 -18.65 21.97 7.25
CA PRO A 125 -18.01 21.58 8.53
C PRO A 125 -18.04 20.08 8.81
N ILE A 126 -18.64 19.27 7.92
CA ILE A 126 -18.97 17.85 8.17
C ILE A 126 -17.72 17.02 8.48
N ASP A 127 -16.65 17.20 7.72
CA ASP A 127 -15.44 16.40 7.84
C ASP A 127 -14.35 17.09 8.68
N GLY A 128 -14.49 18.37 9.02
CA GLY A 128 -13.51 19.08 9.82
C GLY A 128 -13.93 20.50 10.16
N LEU A 129 -13.39 21.02 11.26
CA LEU A 129 -13.68 22.37 11.76
C LEU A 129 -12.78 23.45 11.14
N ASP A 130 -11.82 23.04 10.31
CA ASP A 130 -10.86 23.93 9.66
C ASP A 130 -10.42 23.37 8.29
N LEU A 131 -9.86 24.26 7.47
CA LEU A 131 -9.42 23.98 6.12
C LEU A 131 -8.38 22.83 6.05
N TYR A 132 -7.46 22.81 7.00
CA TYR A 132 -6.36 21.84 7.01
C TYR A 132 -6.87 20.44 7.31
N THR A 133 -7.80 20.29 8.27
CA THR A 133 -8.49 19.02 8.55
C THR A 133 -9.28 18.52 7.34
N VAL A 134 -9.98 19.40 6.62
CA VAL A 134 -10.71 19.03 5.40
C VAL A 134 -9.75 18.55 4.31
N ILE A 135 -8.65 19.25 4.06
CA ILE A 135 -7.63 18.82 3.07
C ILE A 135 -7.07 17.44 3.42
N LYS A 136 -6.69 17.21 4.69
CA LYS A 136 -6.16 15.91 5.15
C LYS A 136 -7.14 14.77 4.87
N LYS A 137 -8.42 14.98 5.16
CA LYS A 137 -9.44 13.97 4.92
C LYS A 137 -9.74 13.75 3.43
N SER A 138 -9.64 14.78 2.60
CA SER A 138 -9.66 14.62 1.14
C SER A 138 -8.47 13.76 0.67
N ILE A 139 -7.28 13.93 1.26
CA ILE A 139 -6.10 13.09 0.96
C ILE A 139 -6.33 11.63 1.38
N VAL A 140 -6.92 11.36 2.55
CA VAL A 140 -7.30 9.99 2.96
C VAL A 140 -8.29 9.39 1.96
N GLY A 141 -9.31 10.15 1.54
CA GLY A 141 -10.25 9.73 0.49
C GLY A 141 -9.54 9.37 -0.81
N LEU A 142 -8.54 10.15 -1.22
CA LEU A 142 -7.76 9.89 -2.43
C LEU A 142 -7.01 8.56 -2.32
N PHE A 143 -6.35 8.31 -1.19
CA PHE A 143 -5.62 7.06 -0.99
C PHE A 143 -6.54 5.84 -0.90
N LEU A 144 -7.75 5.99 -0.34
CA LEU A 144 -8.80 4.98 -0.43
C LEU A 144 -9.23 4.74 -1.89
N ALA A 145 -9.41 5.79 -2.70
CA ALA A 145 -9.70 5.64 -4.12
C ALA A 145 -8.62 4.84 -4.86
N LYS A 146 -7.34 5.08 -4.54
CA LYS A 146 -6.22 4.32 -5.10
C LYS A 146 -6.21 2.86 -4.64
N ALA A 147 -6.48 2.62 -3.36
CA ALA A 147 -6.62 1.27 -2.80
C ALA A 147 -7.77 0.48 -3.43
N TYR A 148 -8.87 1.14 -3.77
CA TYR A 148 -10.03 0.54 -4.44
C TYR A 148 -9.85 0.36 -5.96
N ARG A 149 -8.63 0.02 -6.39
CA ARG A 149 -8.22 -0.20 -7.79
C ARG A 149 -8.19 1.06 -8.69
N ARG A 150 -8.03 2.26 -8.11
CA ARG A 150 -7.88 3.54 -8.84
C ARG A 150 -9.08 3.87 -9.74
N ASN A 151 -9.02 4.99 -10.47
CA ASN A 151 -10.09 5.47 -11.34
C ASN A 151 -11.44 5.59 -10.61
N ARG A 152 -11.43 6.15 -9.40
CA ARG A 152 -12.61 6.31 -8.53
C ARG A 152 -12.62 7.66 -7.84
N VAL A 153 -13.80 8.08 -7.43
CA VAL A 153 -14.00 9.20 -6.50
C VAL A 153 -14.44 8.61 -5.17
N VAL A 154 -13.79 9.00 -4.08
CA VAL A 154 -14.09 8.51 -2.74
C VAL A 154 -14.21 9.69 -1.78
N LYS A 155 -15.32 9.71 -1.05
CA LYS A 155 -15.52 10.66 0.03
C LYS A 155 -14.70 10.27 1.26
N ALA A 156 -14.27 11.25 2.02
CA ALA A 156 -13.63 11.07 3.30
C ALA A 156 -14.50 10.20 4.22
N PRO A 157 -13.88 9.29 5.00
CA PRO A 157 -14.62 8.39 5.87
C PRO A 157 -15.50 9.14 6.87
N GLU A 158 -16.73 8.67 7.02
CA GLU A 158 -17.69 9.20 7.98
C GLU A 158 -17.45 8.61 9.36
N THR A 159 -17.32 9.47 10.37
CA THR A 159 -17.06 9.05 11.76
C THR A 159 -18.26 8.35 12.39
N ASN A 160 -19.48 8.64 11.91
CA ASN A 160 -20.72 8.22 12.55
C ASN A 160 -21.28 6.90 12.00
N THR A 161 -20.65 6.32 10.98
CA THR A 161 -21.06 5.02 10.42
C THR A 161 -20.90 3.94 11.47
N ILE A 162 -21.87 3.03 11.60
CA ILE A 162 -21.76 1.86 12.49
C ILE A 162 -20.94 0.78 11.77
N GLY A 163 -19.94 0.23 12.46
CA GLY A 163 -19.13 -0.87 11.94
C GLY A 163 -19.80 -2.23 12.05
N CYS A 164 -19.14 -3.27 11.54
CA CYS A 164 -19.53 -4.66 11.75
C CYS A 164 -19.43 -5.02 13.25
N GLU A 165 -20.41 -5.80 13.71
CA GLU A 165 -20.30 -6.50 14.99
C GLU A 165 -19.16 -7.51 14.91
N ARG A 166 -18.35 -7.57 15.98
CA ARG A 166 -17.13 -8.36 16.02
C ARG A 166 -16.78 -8.80 17.43
N GLU A 167 -16.17 -9.97 17.53
CA GLU A 167 -15.49 -10.40 18.74
C GLU A 167 -14.01 -10.07 18.61
N LEU A 168 -13.57 -9.09 19.39
CA LEU A 168 -12.14 -8.77 19.45
C LEU A 168 -11.40 -9.86 20.22
N TYR A 169 -10.21 -10.23 19.72
CA TYR A 169 -9.33 -11.17 20.41
C TYR A 169 -9.05 -10.74 21.86
N ASN A 170 -8.80 -9.44 22.06
CA ASN A 170 -8.66 -8.84 23.38
C ASN A 170 -9.04 -7.34 23.31
N LYS A 171 -10.07 -6.95 24.08
CA LYS A 171 -10.61 -5.58 24.11
C LYS A 171 -9.72 -4.58 24.85
N GLU A 172 -8.81 -5.07 25.70
CA GLU A 172 -7.88 -4.27 26.50
C GLU A 172 -6.62 -3.86 25.72
N LEU A 173 -6.45 -4.36 24.49
CA LEU A 173 -5.30 -3.99 23.67
C LEU A 173 -5.31 -2.49 23.37
N LYS A 174 -4.11 -1.90 23.45
CA LYS A 174 -3.87 -0.52 23.05
C LYS A 174 -3.16 -0.46 21.72
N ILE A 175 -3.51 0.55 20.93
CA ILE A 175 -2.88 0.89 19.67
C ILE A 175 -2.29 2.29 19.75
N ASN A 176 -1.02 2.41 19.36
CA ASN A 176 -0.29 3.67 19.39
C ASN A 176 0.14 4.06 17.98
N ILE A 177 0.06 5.35 17.66
CA ILE A 177 0.65 5.90 16.44
C ILE A 177 2.11 6.23 16.75
N ILE A 178 3.04 5.60 16.03
CA ILE A 178 4.49 5.80 16.23
C ILE A 178 4.98 7.00 15.42
N LEU A 179 4.62 7.04 14.14
CA LEU A 179 5.05 8.07 13.20
C LEU A 179 4.03 8.22 12.06
N GLY A 180 4.07 9.37 11.39
CA GLY A 180 3.05 9.75 10.41
C GLY A 180 1.75 10.25 11.05
N SER A 181 0.83 10.73 10.21
CA SER A 181 -0.46 11.26 10.65
C SER A 181 -1.45 11.26 9.51
N CYS A 182 -2.74 11.13 9.83
CA CYS A 182 -3.84 11.11 8.88
C CYS A 182 -3.76 12.29 7.90
N GLY A 183 -3.65 11.98 6.61
CA GLY A 183 -3.62 12.97 5.53
C GLY A 183 -2.38 13.89 5.51
N GLU A 184 -1.39 13.66 6.37
CA GLU A 184 -0.13 14.41 6.36
C GLU A 184 0.93 13.64 5.56
N ILE A 185 1.10 14.04 4.31
CA ILE A 185 2.12 13.49 3.43
C ILE A 185 3.40 14.32 3.47
N GLY A 186 4.53 13.65 3.45
CA GLY A 186 5.84 14.30 3.43
C GLY A 186 6.93 13.36 2.96
N LYS A 187 8.16 13.86 2.94
CA LYS A 187 9.35 13.13 2.54
C LYS A 187 10.41 13.29 3.60
N ILE A 188 11.11 12.20 3.91
CA ILE A 188 12.19 12.20 4.89
C ILE A 188 13.52 12.31 4.15
N ASN A 189 14.20 13.44 4.32
CA ASN A 189 15.55 13.66 3.82
C ASN A 189 16.52 13.59 5.01
N GLY A 190 17.39 12.57 5.04
CA GLY A 190 18.32 12.37 6.16
C GLY A 190 17.69 11.62 7.34
N LYS A 191 17.99 12.07 8.57
CA LYS A 191 17.56 11.46 9.84
C LYS A 191 16.71 12.46 10.64
N VAL A 192 15.50 12.06 11.03
CA VAL A 192 14.54 12.89 11.78
C VAL A 192 13.94 12.11 12.94
N ASN A 193 13.40 12.79 13.96
CA ASN A 193 12.64 12.09 15.01
C ASN A 193 11.33 11.52 14.46
N ALA A 194 10.84 10.42 15.05
CA ALA A 194 9.61 9.75 14.64
C ALA A 194 8.39 10.69 14.55
N TYR A 195 8.22 11.62 15.49
CA TYR A 195 7.09 12.58 15.48
C TYR A 195 7.15 13.60 14.32
N GLN A 196 8.32 13.78 13.70
CA GLN A 196 8.53 14.64 12.54
C GLN A 196 8.46 13.87 11.22
N ALA A 197 8.57 12.55 11.27
CA ALA A 197 8.49 11.70 10.09
C ALA A 197 7.08 11.75 9.48
N ARG A 198 7.03 11.86 8.16
CA ARG A 198 5.81 11.84 7.35
C ARG A 198 6.04 10.88 6.19
N LEU A 199 5.08 9.99 5.99
CA LEU A 199 5.11 8.96 4.96
C LEU A 199 4.27 9.39 3.76
N TRP A 200 4.39 8.68 2.65
CA TRP A 200 3.55 8.85 1.48
C TRP A 200 3.26 7.52 0.78
N GLU A 201 2.04 7.02 1.00
CA GLU A 201 1.54 5.71 0.56
C GLU A 201 2.50 4.56 0.96
N PRO A 202 2.85 4.40 2.25
CA PRO A 202 3.73 3.29 2.65
C PRO A 202 3.05 1.94 2.34
N GLN A 203 3.77 0.95 1.81
CA GLN A 203 3.15 -0.31 1.33
C GLN A 203 3.65 -1.58 2.01
N ALA A 204 4.81 -1.56 2.64
CA ALA A 204 5.35 -2.73 3.32
C ALA A 204 6.21 -2.34 4.50
N ILE A 205 6.26 -3.23 5.49
CA ILE A 205 7.16 -3.16 6.62
C ILE A 205 7.75 -4.53 6.92
N ASP A 206 8.94 -4.54 7.50
CA ASP A 206 9.52 -5.71 8.15
C ASP A 206 10.42 -5.24 9.30
N ILE A 207 10.72 -6.15 10.23
CA ILE A 207 11.52 -5.89 11.42
C ILE A 207 12.71 -6.83 11.46
N ASP A 208 13.88 -6.30 11.81
CA ASP A 208 15.05 -7.14 12.04
C ASP A 208 15.13 -7.66 13.47
N GLU A 209 16.06 -8.58 13.72
CA GLU A 209 16.27 -9.20 15.04
C GLU A 209 16.68 -8.19 16.13
N SER A 210 17.14 -7.00 15.75
CA SER A 210 17.46 -5.92 16.69
C SER A 210 16.27 -5.01 17.01
N GLY A 211 15.12 -5.22 16.37
CA GLY A 211 13.91 -4.42 16.54
C GLY A 211 13.85 -3.18 15.65
N ARG A 212 14.75 -3.03 14.67
CA ARG A 212 14.67 -1.92 13.70
C ARG A 212 13.62 -2.22 12.65
N ILE A 213 12.77 -1.23 12.38
CA ILE A 213 11.66 -1.36 11.43
C ILE A 213 12.06 -0.72 10.10
N TYR A 214 11.81 -1.44 9.02
CA TYR A 214 12.07 -1.00 7.65
C TYR A 214 10.74 -0.76 6.96
N ILE A 215 10.62 0.35 6.22
CA ILE A 215 9.35 0.79 5.62
C ILE A 215 9.57 1.08 4.13
N ALA A 216 8.77 0.45 3.27
CA ALA A 216 8.67 0.83 1.86
C ALA A 216 7.76 2.04 1.71
N ASP A 217 8.36 3.22 1.59
CA ASP A 217 7.66 4.50 1.46
C ASP A 217 7.44 4.79 -0.04
N GLN A 218 6.39 4.17 -0.58
CA GLN A 218 6.23 3.89 -2.01
C GLN A 218 6.30 5.13 -2.89
N ASN A 219 5.48 6.16 -2.62
CA ASN A 219 5.44 7.34 -3.47
C ASN A 219 6.67 8.23 -3.29
N ASN A 220 7.34 8.13 -2.15
CA ASN A 220 8.65 8.74 -1.96
C ASN A 220 9.79 7.95 -2.62
N ASN A 221 9.51 6.86 -3.35
CA ASN A 221 10.49 6.02 -4.05
C ASN A 221 11.71 5.68 -3.16
N SER A 222 11.44 5.31 -1.91
CA SER A 222 12.49 5.15 -0.89
C SER A 222 12.17 4.06 0.12
N ILE A 223 13.22 3.55 0.76
CA ILE A 223 13.13 2.68 1.93
C ILE A 223 13.64 3.44 3.14
N LEU A 224 12.84 3.43 4.20
CA LEU A 224 13.14 4.06 5.49
C LEU A 224 13.53 2.99 6.51
N MET A 225 14.31 3.38 7.52
CA MET A 225 14.55 2.61 8.73
C MET A 225 14.17 3.45 9.94
N TYR A 226 13.48 2.86 10.90
CA TYR A 226 13.16 3.41 12.21
C TYR A 226 13.88 2.61 13.30
N ASP A 227 14.68 3.29 14.13
CA ASP A 227 15.54 2.69 15.16
C ASP A 227 14.93 2.69 16.58
N GLY A 228 13.63 2.97 16.70
CA GLY A 228 12.94 3.15 17.99
C GLY A 228 12.84 4.62 18.42
N LEU A 229 13.64 5.52 17.83
CA LEU A 229 13.56 6.96 18.09
C LEU A 229 13.52 7.79 16.81
N MET A 230 14.38 7.44 15.87
CA MET A 230 14.69 8.21 14.68
C MET A 230 14.37 7.43 13.43
N VAL A 231 13.93 8.16 12.40
CA VAL A 231 13.65 7.64 11.07
C VAL A 231 14.69 8.16 10.11
N SER A 232 15.32 7.26 9.36
CA SER A 232 16.36 7.57 8.37
C SER A 232 16.03 6.96 7.02
N ARG A 233 16.26 7.70 5.94
CA ARG A 233 16.20 7.13 4.60
C ARG A 233 17.48 6.34 4.31
N ILE A 234 17.34 5.06 3.97
CA ILE A 234 18.47 4.15 3.73
C ILE A 234 18.61 3.75 2.25
N VAL A 235 17.53 3.82 1.47
CA VAL A 235 17.54 3.59 0.01
C VAL A 235 16.64 4.62 -0.67
N GLY A 236 17.01 5.02 -1.89
CA GLY A 236 16.16 5.85 -2.74
C GLY A 236 16.53 7.33 -2.68
N THR A 237 16.70 7.97 -3.83
CA THR A 237 16.81 9.44 -3.93
C THR A 237 15.46 10.15 -3.74
N GLY A 238 14.39 9.38 -3.93
CA GLY A 238 13.01 9.82 -4.06
C GLY A 238 12.63 10.42 -5.42
N MET A 239 13.52 10.28 -6.41
CA MET A 239 13.14 10.38 -7.82
C MET A 239 12.79 8.99 -8.33
N PHE A 240 11.77 8.90 -9.18
CA PHE A 240 11.45 7.64 -9.85
C PHE A 240 12.54 7.30 -10.88
N GLY A 241 12.95 6.04 -10.94
CA GLY A 241 13.95 5.57 -11.91
C GLY A 241 14.63 4.28 -11.44
N TYR A 242 15.64 3.83 -12.17
CA TYR A 242 16.45 2.66 -11.83
C TYR A 242 17.94 2.99 -12.02
N SER A 243 18.71 2.97 -10.93
CA SER A 243 20.16 3.23 -10.93
C SER A 243 20.82 2.77 -9.63
N GLY A 244 22.15 2.89 -9.56
CA GLY A 244 22.91 2.87 -8.29
C GLY A 244 23.55 1.54 -7.89
N ASP A 245 23.46 0.50 -8.70
CA ASP A 245 24.08 -0.79 -8.41
C ASP A 245 25.60 -0.65 -8.19
N GLY A 246 26.10 -1.29 -7.13
CA GLY A 246 27.49 -1.20 -6.67
C GLY A 246 27.81 0.07 -5.85
N GLY A 247 26.88 1.02 -5.77
CA GLY A 247 27.00 2.24 -4.98
C GLY A 247 26.15 2.23 -3.71
N LEU A 248 26.16 3.35 -2.97
CA LEU A 248 25.33 3.52 -1.77
C LEU A 248 23.84 3.56 -2.11
N GLY A 249 23.02 2.81 -1.36
CA GLY A 249 21.57 2.72 -1.55
C GLY A 249 20.83 4.05 -1.53
N ILE A 250 21.31 5.01 -0.72
CA ILE A 250 20.72 6.36 -0.64
C ILE A 250 20.80 7.15 -1.96
N ASN A 251 21.69 6.75 -2.88
CA ASN A 251 21.88 7.38 -4.19
C ASN A 251 21.21 6.60 -5.33
N ALA A 252 20.66 5.42 -5.06
CA ALA A 252 19.92 4.65 -6.05
C ALA A 252 18.54 5.25 -6.29
N MET A 253 18.10 5.24 -7.55
CA MET A 253 16.71 5.49 -7.88
C MET A 253 15.91 4.18 -7.76
N LEU A 254 14.72 4.30 -7.16
CA LEU A 254 13.69 3.28 -7.12
C LEU A 254 12.44 3.82 -7.85
N ASN A 255 11.46 2.96 -8.10
CA ASN A 255 10.18 3.33 -8.67
C ASN A 255 9.06 2.55 -7.97
N LYS A 256 8.35 3.21 -7.06
CA LYS A 256 7.22 2.66 -6.30
C LYS A 256 7.52 1.29 -5.67
N PRO A 257 8.50 1.18 -4.76
CA PRO A 257 8.74 -0.07 -4.06
C PRO A 257 7.51 -0.45 -3.22
N THR A 258 6.97 -1.66 -3.38
CA THR A 258 5.75 -2.10 -2.66
C THR A 258 6.00 -3.15 -1.60
N GLY A 259 7.17 -3.75 -1.56
CA GLY A 259 7.48 -4.89 -0.71
C GLY A 259 8.92 -4.88 -0.26
N LEU A 260 9.16 -5.38 0.95
CA LEU A 260 10.50 -5.62 1.47
C LEU A 260 10.50 -6.78 2.47
N THR A 261 11.67 -7.38 2.67
CA THR A 261 11.98 -8.18 3.87
C THR A 261 13.41 -7.91 4.32
N VAL A 262 13.66 -8.06 5.62
CA VAL A 262 15.00 -7.99 6.20
C VAL A 262 15.40 -9.35 6.72
N TYR A 263 16.58 -9.79 6.30
CA TYR A 263 17.16 -11.05 6.77
C TYR A 263 18.69 -10.97 6.70
N ASP A 264 19.36 -11.39 7.77
CA ASP A 264 20.82 -11.45 7.89
C ASP A 264 21.55 -10.21 7.33
N ASN A 265 21.25 -9.04 7.92
CA ASN A 265 21.82 -7.74 7.55
C ASN A 265 21.61 -7.35 6.08
N LYS A 266 20.57 -7.84 5.43
CA LYS A 266 20.19 -7.43 4.07
C LYS A 266 18.74 -7.01 4.01
N VAL A 267 18.45 -5.99 3.22
CA VAL A 267 17.09 -5.59 2.86
C VAL A 267 16.84 -6.00 1.42
N TYR A 268 15.88 -6.91 1.23
CA TYR A 268 15.39 -7.34 -0.06
C TYR A 268 14.20 -6.45 -0.40
N ILE A 269 14.18 -5.84 -1.58
CA ILE A 269 13.21 -4.79 -1.93
C ILE A 269 12.59 -5.13 -3.28
N THR A 270 11.26 -5.26 -3.35
CA THR A 270 10.58 -5.31 -4.64
C THR A 270 10.34 -3.89 -5.15
N ASP A 271 11.16 -3.50 -6.11
CA ASP A 271 11.11 -2.21 -6.80
C ASP A 271 10.14 -2.34 -7.99
N THR A 272 8.86 -2.42 -7.63
CA THR A 272 7.75 -2.92 -8.46
C THR A 272 7.50 -2.12 -9.73
N GLY A 273 7.70 -0.80 -9.67
CA GLY A 273 7.58 0.07 -10.85
C GLY A 273 8.65 -0.23 -11.90
N ASN A 274 9.80 -0.77 -11.47
CA ASN A 274 10.92 -1.15 -12.33
C ASN A 274 10.94 -2.64 -12.73
N ASP A 275 10.03 -3.48 -12.23
CA ASP A 275 10.02 -4.93 -12.46
C ASP A 275 11.30 -5.63 -11.96
N VAL A 276 11.85 -5.19 -10.82
CA VAL A 276 13.09 -5.74 -10.26
C VAL A 276 13.00 -6.01 -8.76
N VAL A 277 13.88 -6.88 -8.28
CA VAL A 277 14.18 -7.05 -6.85
C VAL A 277 15.58 -6.52 -6.58
N ARG A 278 15.68 -5.53 -5.69
CA ARG A 278 16.93 -4.92 -5.25
C ARG A 278 17.37 -5.56 -3.93
N LEU A 279 18.68 -5.53 -3.67
CA LEU A 279 19.29 -6.03 -2.45
C LEU A 279 20.19 -4.96 -1.86
N LEU A 280 19.93 -4.54 -0.64
CA LEU A 280 20.80 -3.65 0.12
C LEU A 280 21.56 -4.46 1.17
N ASP A 281 22.88 -4.36 1.19
CA ASP A 281 23.70 -4.81 2.32
C ASP A 281 23.72 -3.72 3.39
N LEU A 282 23.22 -4.01 4.59
CA LEU A 282 23.10 -3.04 5.69
C LEU A 282 24.44 -2.69 6.35
N LYS A 283 25.48 -3.51 6.17
CA LYS A 283 26.81 -3.25 6.75
C LYS A 283 27.59 -2.23 5.93
N THR A 284 27.51 -2.35 4.60
CA THR A 284 28.23 -1.50 3.64
C THR A 284 27.37 -0.36 3.11
N GLY A 285 26.05 -0.50 3.19
CA GLY A 285 25.09 0.40 2.54
C GLY A 285 25.05 0.24 1.01
N ILE A 286 25.72 -0.77 0.45
CA ILE A 286 25.78 -1.00 -0.99
C ILE A 286 24.49 -1.66 -1.47
N ILE A 287 23.93 -1.13 -2.56
CA ILE A 287 22.77 -1.72 -3.24
C ILE A 287 23.21 -2.45 -4.51
N SER A 288 22.53 -3.55 -4.79
CA SER A 288 22.67 -4.31 -6.03
C SER A 288 21.30 -4.79 -6.51
N THR A 289 21.31 -5.49 -7.63
CA THR A 289 20.13 -6.16 -8.19
C THR A 289 20.21 -7.65 -7.89
N LEU A 290 19.17 -8.19 -7.25
CA LEU A 290 19.03 -9.64 -7.01
C LEU A 290 18.38 -10.34 -8.21
N ALA A 291 17.27 -9.78 -8.69
CA ALA A 291 16.54 -10.30 -9.84
C ALA A 291 16.03 -9.14 -10.68
N ARG A 292 16.17 -9.23 -12.00
CA ARG A 292 15.80 -8.13 -12.88
C ARG A 292 15.59 -8.59 -14.31
N THR A 293 14.78 -7.79 -14.99
CA THR A 293 14.59 -7.84 -16.43
C THR A 293 15.21 -6.67 -17.22
N SER A 294 15.33 -6.84 -18.56
CA SER A 294 15.37 -5.76 -19.55
C SER A 294 13.98 -5.40 -20.11
N GLU A 295 12.97 -6.29 -19.99
CA GLU A 295 11.57 -6.11 -20.46
C GLU A 295 10.53 -6.84 -19.57
N THR A 296 9.36 -6.25 -19.32
CA THR A 296 8.28 -6.87 -18.51
C THR A 296 7.81 -8.21 -19.13
N GLY A 297 7.70 -9.29 -18.34
CA GLY A 297 7.25 -10.60 -18.84
C GLY A 297 7.42 -11.77 -17.87
N TYR A 298 7.40 -13.00 -18.38
CA TYR A 298 7.59 -14.26 -17.62
C TYR A 298 8.55 -15.20 -18.36
N SER A 299 9.80 -15.31 -17.90
CA SER A 299 10.84 -16.14 -18.53
C SER A 299 12.05 -16.35 -17.59
N GLY A 300 13.04 -17.11 -18.05
CA GLY A 300 14.36 -17.20 -17.40
C GLY A 300 14.51 -18.28 -16.33
N ASP A 301 13.51 -19.16 -16.17
CA ASP A 301 13.59 -20.27 -15.24
C ASP A 301 14.82 -21.17 -15.50
N SER A 302 15.42 -21.65 -14.42
CA SER A 302 16.69 -22.39 -14.38
C SER A 302 17.93 -21.57 -14.78
N GLY A 303 17.78 -20.27 -15.07
CA GLY A 303 18.88 -19.35 -15.36
C GLY A 303 19.21 -18.42 -14.19
N LEU A 304 20.20 -17.54 -14.39
CA LEU A 304 20.52 -16.49 -13.43
C LEU A 304 19.33 -15.53 -13.26
N ALA A 305 19.00 -15.20 -12.01
CA ALA A 305 17.90 -14.31 -11.65
C ALA A 305 18.01 -12.91 -12.26
N THR A 306 19.24 -12.44 -12.54
CA THR A 306 19.51 -11.16 -13.21
C THR A 306 19.17 -11.15 -14.70
N ASN A 307 18.84 -12.32 -15.28
CA ASN A 307 18.48 -12.50 -16.69
C ASN A 307 17.01 -12.90 -16.89
N ALA A 308 16.21 -12.96 -15.82
CA ALA A 308 14.83 -13.43 -15.87
C ALA A 308 13.82 -12.28 -15.91
N CYS A 309 12.70 -12.50 -16.61
CA CYS A 309 11.60 -11.55 -16.61
C CYS A 309 10.72 -11.70 -15.36
N LEU A 310 10.39 -10.57 -14.75
CA LEU A 310 9.36 -10.39 -13.71
C LEU A 310 8.31 -9.39 -14.23
N ASN A 311 7.12 -9.42 -13.61
CA ASN A 311 6.01 -8.53 -13.94
C ASN A 311 5.23 -8.11 -12.67
N LYS A 312 5.53 -6.90 -12.20
CA LYS A 312 5.02 -6.31 -10.95
C LYS A 312 5.32 -7.20 -9.74
N PRO A 313 6.60 -7.47 -9.41
CA PRO A 313 6.92 -8.15 -8.17
C PRO A 313 6.39 -7.35 -6.97
N GLY A 314 5.58 -7.97 -6.13
CA GLY A 314 4.81 -7.27 -5.07
C GLY A 314 5.48 -7.23 -3.70
N GLY A 315 6.25 -8.26 -3.41
CA GLY A 315 6.85 -8.59 -2.12
C GLY A 315 7.85 -9.73 -2.27
N ILE A 316 8.65 -9.92 -1.23
CA ILE A 316 9.66 -10.97 -1.16
C ILE A 316 9.82 -11.43 0.28
N VAL A 317 9.95 -12.74 0.50
CA VAL A 317 10.36 -13.33 1.78
C VAL A 317 11.57 -14.23 1.57
N VAL A 318 12.41 -14.39 2.60
CA VAL A 318 13.66 -15.18 2.50
C VAL A 318 13.67 -16.26 3.58
N ASP A 319 13.92 -17.51 3.18
CA ASP A 319 14.02 -18.64 4.10
C ASP A 319 15.39 -18.75 4.80
N ALA A 320 15.52 -19.73 5.70
CA ALA A 320 16.76 -19.95 6.46
C ALA A 320 17.96 -20.37 5.58
N ASP A 321 17.69 -20.90 4.38
CA ASP A 321 18.68 -21.32 3.39
C ASP A 321 19.04 -20.20 2.39
N TYR A 322 18.61 -18.97 2.67
CA TYR A 322 18.82 -17.78 1.83
C TYR A 322 18.12 -17.83 0.47
N ASN A 323 17.07 -18.64 0.32
CA ASN A 323 16.24 -18.58 -0.88
C ASN A 323 15.19 -17.49 -0.74
N GLY A 324 15.06 -16.63 -1.75
CA GLY A 324 14.04 -15.59 -1.84
C GLY A 324 12.82 -16.04 -2.63
N TYR A 325 11.63 -15.85 -2.08
CA TYR A 325 10.33 -16.15 -2.72
C TYR A 325 9.63 -14.84 -3.04
N ILE A 326 9.32 -14.62 -4.32
CA ILE A 326 8.83 -13.36 -4.87
C ILE A 326 7.45 -13.62 -5.49
N ASN A 327 6.44 -12.87 -5.10
CA ASN A 327 5.15 -12.89 -5.79
C ASN A 327 5.25 -12.03 -7.06
N ASP A 328 5.21 -12.71 -8.20
CA ASP A 328 5.23 -12.11 -9.52
C ASP A 328 3.78 -11.84 -9.92
N ILE A 329 3.20 -10.77 -9.35
CA ILE A 329 1.74 -10.55 -9.25
C ILE A 329 1.05 -10.70 -10.59
N ALA A 330 1.52 -9.98 -11.61
CA ALA A 330 0.83 -9.94 -12.90
C ALA A 330 1.07 -11.21 -13.74
N ASN A 331 1.98 -12.08 -13.30
CA ASN A 331 2.18 -13.40 -13.87
C ASN A 331 1.46 -14.51 -13.08
N ASN A 332 0.77 -14.20 -11.97
CA ASN A 332 0.08 -15.16 -11.07
C ASN A 332 0.94 -16.36 -10.63
N VAL A 333 2.23 -16.12 -10.33
CA VAL A 333 3.17 -17.13 -9.84
C VAL A 333 4.00 -16.61 -8.67
N ILE A 334 4.55 -17.54 -7.89
CA ILE A 334 5.62 -17.27 -6.93
C ILE A 334 6.93 -17.76 -7.54
N ARG A 335 7.90 -16.86 -7.71
CA ARG A 335 9.24 -17.16 -8.20
C ARG A 335 10.17 -17.40 -7.01
N LYS A 336 11.13 -18.32 -7.14
CA LYS A 336 12.18 -18.56 -6.15
C LYS A 336 13.53 -18.22 -6.76
N VAL A 337 14.32 -17.42 -6.06
CA VAL A 337 15.75 -17.22 -6.32
C VAL A 337 16.52 -17.98 -5.25
N ASP A 338 17.33 -18.95 -5.65
CA ASP A 338 18.14 -19.72 -4.71
C ASP A 338 19.43 -18.99 -4.29
N LYS A 339 20.16 -19.57 -3.33
CA LYS A 339 21.45 -19.03 -2.85
C LYS A 339 22.56 -18.94 -3.92
N HIS A 340 22.38 -19.58 -5.07
CA HIS A 340 23.29 -19.50 -6.22
C HIS A 340 22.80 -18.49 -7.27
N ASN A 341 21.78 -17.70 -6.93
CA ASN A 341 21.10 -16.74 -7.81
C ASN A 341 20.43 -17.39 -9.02
N ILE A 342 20.00 -18.65 -8.92
CA ILE A 342 19.18 -19.31 -9.94
C ILE A 342 17.71 -19.08 -9.64
N ILE A 343 16.96 -18.63 -10.66
CA ILE A 343 15.53 -18.39 -10.54
C ILE A 343 14.71 -19.54 -11.10
N THR A 344 13.63 -19.89 -10.43
CA THR A 344 12.66 -20.91 -10.86
C THR A 344 11.24 -20.48 -10.48
N THR A 345 10.24 -21.10 -11.08
CA THR A 345 8.86 -21.01 -10.60
C THR A 345 8.64 -21.98 -9.45
N PHE A 346 8.33 -21.43 -8.27
CA PHE A 346 8.11 -22.20 -7.04
C PHE A 346 6.66 -22.63 -6.87
N ALA A 347 5.71 -21.74 -7.17
CA ALA A 347 4.29 -22.01 -7.09
C ALA A 347 3.51 -21.26 -8.16
N GLY A 348 2.34 -21.78 -8.51
CA GLY A 348 1.42 -21.18 -9.47
C GLY A 348 1.63 -21.68 -10.90
N THR A 349 0.52 -21.82 -11.63
CA THR A 349 0.50 -22.16 -13.07
C THR A 349 0.53 -20.93 -13.98
N GLY A 350 0.41 -19.73 -13.40
CA GLY A 350 0.21 -18.47 -14.11
C GLY A 350 -1.23 -18.19 -14.55
N GLN A 351 -2.14 -19.15 -14.34
CA GLN A 351 -3.58 -18.93 -14.57
C GLN A 351 -4.22 -18.24 -13.36
N TYR A 352 -5.08 -17.26 -13.66
CA TYR A 352 -5.93 -16.61 -12.66
C TYR A 352 -7.03 -17.57 -12.19
N GLY A 353 -7.15 -17.81 -10.89
CA GLY A 353 -8.23 -18.62 -10.32
C GLY A 353 -7.93 -19.16 -8.92
N TYR A 354 -8.77 -20.07 -8.41
CA TYR A 354 -8.59 -20.71 -7.10
C TYR A 354 -8.64 -22.26 -7.23
N SER A 355 -7.50 -22.93 -7.05
CA SER A 355 -7.38 -24.39 -7.08
C SER A 355 -6.05 -24.86 -6.46
N GLY A 356 -5.91 -26.16 -6.20
CA GLY A 356 -4.64 -26.82 -5.89
C GLY A 356 -4.43 -27.24 -4.44
N ASP A 357 -5.39 -26.98 -3.54
CA ASP A 357 -5.28 -27.38 -2.12
C ASP A 357 -5.07 -28.90 -1.96
N GLY A 358 -4.17 -29.28 -1.05
CA GLY A 358 -3.69 -30.64 -0.84
C GLY A 358 -2.67 -31.14 -1.88
N GLY A 359 -2.43 -30.38 -2.95
CA GLY A 359 -1.53 -30.73 -4.04
C GLY A 359 -0.20 -29.99 -4.04
N GLN A 360 0.57 -30.17 -5.11
CA GLN A 360 1.81 -29.43 -5.36
C GLN A 360 1.52 -27.96 -5.69
N ALA A 361 2.22 -27.04 -5.03
CA ALA A 361 2.04 -25.60 -5.19
C ALA A 361 2.27 -25.11 -6.62
N SER A 362 3.13 -25.80 -7.40
CA SER A 362 3.36 -25.53 -8.82
C SER A 362 2.13 -25.75 -9.72
N GLN A 363 1.12 -26.47 -9.23
CA GLN A 363 -0.13 -26.74 -9.95
C GLN A 363 -1.31 -25.88 -9.47
N ALA A 364 -1.11 -25.06 -8.43
CA ALA A 364 -2.14 -24.17 -7.94
C ALA A 364 -2.41 -23.00 -8.91
N THR A 365 -3.62 -22.46 -8.84
CA THR A 365 -3.96 -21.17 -9.44
C THR A 365 -4.12 -20.13 -8.34
N PHE A 366 -3.82 -18.88 -8.67
CA PHE A 366 -3.89 -17.74 -7.76
C PHE A 366 -4.65 -16.58 -8.40
N ALA A 367 -5.11 -15.64 -7.59
CA ALA A 367 -5.80 -14.44 -8.04
C ALA A 367 -5.13 -13.20 -7.44
N GLU A 368 -4.01 -12.79 -8.06
CA GLU A 368 -3.13 -11.70 -7.62
C GLU A 368 -2.66 -11.86 -6.14
N VAL A 369 -1.67 -12.72 -5.86
CA VAL A 369 -1.09 -12.77 -4.49
C VAL A 369 -0.35 -11.47 -4.21
N TYR A 370 -0.75 -10.68 -3.21
CA TYR A 370 -0.06 -9.42 -2.85
C TYR A 370 0.93 -9.57 -1.69
N GLY A 371 0.49 -10.15 -0.58
CA GLY A 371 1.29 -10.30 0.63
C GLY A 371 1.97 -11.65 0.70
N LEU A 372 3.24 -11.65 1.14
CA LEU A 372 3.99 -12.86 1.50
C LEU A 372 4.39 -12.78 2.97
N GLY A 373 4.12 -13.85 3.71
CA GLY A 373 4.65 -14.07 5.06
C GLY A 373 5.53 -15.32 5.08
N ILE A 374 6.40 -15.45 6.08
CA ILE A 374 7.22 -16.66 6.25
C ILE A 374 7.39 -17.00 7.72
N ASN A 375 7.24 -18.28 8.05
CA ASN A 375 7.72 -18.84 9.30
C ASN A 375 9.01 -19.62 9.01
N ARG A 376 10.15 -18.94 9.19
CA ARG A 376 11.48 -19.46 8.87
C ARG A 376 11.83 -20.71 9.66
N ARG A 377 11.29 -20.86 10.88
CA ARG A 377 11.62 -21.99 11.77
C ARG A 377 11.03 -23.30 11.27
N ILE A 378 9.78 -23.27 10.81
CA ILE A 378 9.09 -24.47 10.29
C ILE A 378 9.22 -24.62 8.78
N GLY A 379 9.64 -23.57 8.07
CA GLY A 379 9.82 -23.59 6.63
C GLY A 379 8.50 -23.48 5.87
N CYS A 380 7.64 -22.55 6.28
CA CYS A 380 6.34 -22.30 5.63
C CYS A 380 6.27 -20.88 5.06
N VAL A 381 5.77 -20.76 3.82
CA VAL A 381 5.43 -19.46 3.19
C VAL A 381 3.91 -19.29 3.21
N TYR A 382 3.46 -18.10 3.59
CA TYR A 382 2.05 -17.71 3.60
C TYR A 382 1.77 -16.72 2.47
N LEU A 383 0.67 -16.92 1.76
CA LEU A 383 0.25 -16.12 0.63
C LEU A 383 -1.08 -15.43 0.95
N ALA A 384 -1.14 -14.11 0.80
CA ALA A 384 -2.39 -13.37 0.79
C ALA A 384 -2.95 -13.41 -0.63
N ASP A 385 -3.80 -14.41 -0.91
CA ASP A 385 -4.38 -14.63 -2.23
C ASP A 385 -5.57 -13.66 -2.42
N TYR A 386 -5.23 -12.45 -2.86
CA TYR A 386 -6.00 -11.22 -2.64
C TYR A 386 -7.43 -11.29 -3.18
N PHE A 387 -7.62 -11.78 -4.42
CA PHE A 387 -8.96 -11.93 -5.02
C PHE A 387 -9.57 -13.32 -4.85
N ASN A 388 -8.85 -14.24 -4.22
CA ASN A 388 -9.43 -15.48 -3.72
C ASN A 388 -9.81 -15.36 -2.24
N HIS A 389 -9.72 -14.18 -1.62
CA HIS A 389 -10.25 -13.92 -0.28
C HIS A 389 -9.79 -14.95 0.78
N CYS A 390 -8.55 -15.42 0.68
CA CYS A 390 -8.00 -16.46 1.54
C CYS A 390 -6.50 -16.30 1.78
N ILE A 391 -6.03 -17.01 2.80
CA ILE A 391 -4.62 -17.20 3.11
C ILE A 391 -4.23 -18.62 2.76
N ARG A 392 -3.26 -18.76 1.85
CA ARG A 392 -2.70 -20.06 1.45
C ARG A 392 -1.36 -20.27 2.16
N GLN A 393 -1.08 -21.49 2.61
CA GLN A 393 0.19 -21.91 3.20
C GLN A 393 0.88 -22.88 2.25
N ILE A 394 2.19 -22.71 2.04
CA ILE A 394 3.06 -23.65 1.33
C ILE A 394 4.12 -24.15 2.30
N ASP A 395 4.21 -25.47 2.46
CA ASP A 395 5.38 -26.11 3.08
C ASP A 395 6.53 -26.14 2.05
N ILE A 396 7.64 -25.48 2.37
CA ILE A 396 8.77 -25.29 1.43
C ILE A 396 9.41 -26.62 1.03
N LYS A 397 9.44 -27.61 1.94
CA LYS A 397 10.15 -28.87 1.73
C LYS A 397 9.37 -29.83 0.85
N THR A 398 8.08 -29.97 1.11
CA THR A 398 7.17 -30.87 0.40
C THR A 398 6.55 -30.23 -0.84
N GLY A 399 6.56 -28.89 -0.91
CA GLY A 399 5.89 -28.13 -1.95
C GLY A 399 4.36 -28.22 -1.88
N ILE A 400 3.78 -28.70 -0.78
CA ILE A 400 2.33 -28.86 -0.65
C ILE A 400 1.70 -27.51 -0.29
N ILE A 401 0.60 -27.18 -0.95
CA ILE A 401 -0.20 -25.97 -0.68
C ILE A 401 -1.56 -26.31 -0.08
N ASN A 402 -2.02 -25.51 0.89
CA ASN A 402 -3.38 -25.58 1.43
C ASN A 402 -3.90 -24.18 1.78
N THR A 403 -5.19 -23.94 1.62
CA THR A 403 -5.87 -22.83 2.32
C THR A 403 -5.91 -23.12 3.82
N ILE A 404 -5.59 -22.10 4.62
CA ILE A 404 -5.62 -22.19 6.09
C ILE A 404 -6.55 -21.15 6.73
N VAL A 405 -6.89 -20.07 6.01
CA VAL A 405 -7.84 -19.05 6.47
C VAL A 405 -8.66 -18.55 5.27
N GLY A 406 -9.97 -18.42 5.44
CA GLY A 406 -10.90 -17.87 4.45
C GLY A 406 -11.53 -18.94 3.56
N SER A 407 -12.83 -18.77 3.30
CA SER A 407 -13.68 -19.68 2.52
C SER A 407 -13.66 -19.42 1.01
N GLY A 408 -12.90 -18.44 0.54
CA GLY A 408 -12.92 -17.98 -0.85
C GLY A 408 -13.99 -16.93 -1.18
N LYS A 409 -14.86 -16.60 -0.21
CA LYS A 409 -15.94 -15.62 -0.40
C LYS A 409 -15.54 -14.25 0.16
N GLU A 410 -15.83 -13.21 -0.63
CA GLU A 410 -15.70 -11.82 -0.18
C GLU A 410 -16.68 -11.53 0.97
N GLY A 411 -16.16 -10.98 2.07
CA GLY A 411 -16.99 -10.50 3.18
C GLY A 411 -16.18 -10.27 4.46
N TYR A 412 -16.88 -10.09 5.57
CA TYR A 412 -16.31 -9.99 6.91
C TYR A 412 -17.15 -10.84 7.86
N SER A 413 -16.57 -11.93 8.38
CA SER A 413 -17.26 -12.80 9.35
C SER A 413 -16.29 -13.61 10.21
N GLY A 414 -16.86 -14.36 11.16
CA GLY A 414 -16.25 -15.54 11.76
C GLY A 414 -15.21 -15.27 12.85
N ASP A 415 -15.29 -14.14 13.54
CA ASP A 415 -14.51 -13.93 14.75
C ASP A 415 -14.90 -14.97 15.82
N GLY A 416 -13.92 -15.62 16.42
CA GLY A 416 -14.10 -16.74 17.36
C GLY A 416 -14.34 -18.10 16.71
N GLU A 417 -14.52 -18.15 15.38
CA GLU A 417 -14.91 -19.34 14.63
C GLU A 417 -13.74 -19.99 13.89
N ASN A 418 -14.00 -21.16 13.28
CA ASN A 418 -13.02 -21.87 12.45
C ASN A 418 -12.56 -21.01 11.27
N ALA A 419 -11.25 -20.83 11.17
CA ALA A 419 -10.61 -19.97 10.18
C ALA A 419 -10.92 -20.33 8.72
N LEU A 420 -11.25 -21.59 8.39
CA LEU A 420 -11.55 -22.02 7.01
C LEU A 420 -12.94 -21.57 6.53
N GLU A 421 -13.87 -21.30 7.44
CA GLU A 421 -15.26 -20.99 7.10
C GLU A 421 -15.52 -19.48 6.98
N VAL A 422 -14.56 -18.65 7.38
CA VAL A 422 -14.74 -17.20 7.45
C VAL A 422 -14.72 -16.55 6.07
N CYS A 423 -15.33 -15.37 5.96
CA CYS A 423 -15.18 -14.52 4.79
C CYS A 423 -14.10 -13.47 5.08
N LEU A 424 -13.13 -13.36 4.18
CA LEU A 424 -12.15 -12.29 4.15
C LEU A 424 -12.47 -11.33 2.99
N ASN A 425 -12.01 -10.09 3.08
CA ASN A 425 -12.06 -9.14 1.98
C ASN A 425 -10.68 -8.59 1.70
N ARG A 426 -10.06 -9.11 0.62
CA ARG A 426 -8.80 -8.62 0.07
C ARG A 426 -7.68 -8.57 1.13
N PRO A 427 -7.31 -9.73 1.69
CA PRO A 427 -6.11 -9.81 2.53
C PRO A 427 -4.90 -9.36 1.70
N VAL A 428 -4.10 -8.45 2.23
CA VAL A 428 -3.02 -7.79 1.46
C VAL A 428 -1.64 -7.96 2.09
N ALA A 429 -1.55 -8.16 3.40
CA ALA A 429 -0.30 -8.41 4.11
C ALA A 429 -0.48 -9.47 5.19
N ILE A 430 0.56 -10.25 5.43
CA ILE A 430 0.59 -11.31 6.44
C ILE A 430 1.97 -11.31 7.10
N CYS A 431 2.01 -11.45 8.42
CA CYS A 431 3.22 -11.88 9.12
C CYS A 431 2.89 -13.03 10.07
N ALA A 432 3.89 -13.87 10.35
CA ALA A 432 3.78 -15.01 11.25
C ALA A 432 4.65 -14.79 12.48
N ASP A 433 4.18 -15.23 13.64
CA ASP A 433 5.03 -15.32 14.82
C ASP A 433 5.72 -16.69 14.93
N ASP A 434 6.57 -16.83 15.96
CA ASP A 434 7.24 -18.09 16.28
C ASP A 434 6.31 -19.19 16.78
N LYS A 435 5.00 -18.97 16.97
CA LYS A 435 4.02 -20.02 17.29
C LYS A 435 3.16 -20.36 16.08
N ASP A 436 3.50 -19.81 14.92
CA ASP A 436 2.77 -19.93 13.67
C ASP A 436 1.40 -19.22 13.67
N ASN A 437 1.15 -18.37 14.66
CA ASN A 437 0.00 -17.48 14.60
C ASN A 437 0.22 -16.46 13.48
N LEU A 438 -0.86 -16.10 12.79
CA LEU A 438 -0.80 -15.17 11.67
C LEU A 438 -1.53 -13.88 11.99
N PHE A 439 -0.91 -12.76 11.62
CA PHE A 439 -1.54 -11.46 11.58
C PHE A 439 -1.83 -11.12 10.14
N ILE A 440 -3.06 -10.74 9.82
CA ILE A 440 -3.54 -10.56 8.45
C ILE A 440 -4.13 -9.17 8.32
N ALA A 441 -3.60 -8.35 7.42
CA ALA A 441 -4.19 -7.06 7.10
C ALA A 441 -5.21 -7.24 5.98
N GLU A 442 -6.46 -6.89 6.26
CA GLU A 442 -7.53 -6.91 5.27
C GLU A 442 -7.77 -5.50 4.75
N SER A 443 -7.33 -5.26 3.51
CA SER A 443 -7.50 -3.95 2.87
C SER A 443 -8.97 -3.60 2.62
N GLY A 444 -9.79 -4.62 2.31
CA GLY A 444 -11.22 -4.45 2.03
C GLY A 444 -12.09 -4.32 3.28
N ASN A 445 -11.69 -4.92 4.40
CA ASN A 445 -12.40 -4.83 5.69
C ASN A 445 -11.79 -3.80 6.66
N HIS A 446 -10.71 -3.11 6.25
CA HIS A 446 -10.04 -2.10 7.06
C HIS A 446 -9.72 -2.56 8.49
N CYS A 447 -9.25 -3.79 8.61
CA CYS A 447 -8.99 -4.43 9.89
C CYS A 447 -7.70 -5.26 9.86
N ILE A 448 -7.21 -5.58 11.05
CA ILE A 448 -6.18 -6.61 11.25
C ILE A 448 -6.85 -7.81 11.91
N ARG A 449 -6.74 -8.98 11.28
CA ARG A 449 -7.17 -10.27 11.83
C ARG A 449 -6.01 -11.01 12.48
N PHE A 450 -6.34 -11.86 13.45
CA PHE A 450 -5.42 -12.75 14.14
C PHE A 450 -5.91 -14.18 14.01
N TYR A 451 -5.11 -15.02 13.35
CA TYR A 451 -5.32 -16.47 13.28
C TYR A 451 -4.46 -17.15 14.35
N GLU A 452 -5.11 -17.87 15.25
CA GLU A 452 -4.47 -18.63 16.31
C GLU A 452 -4.24 -20.07 15.85
N ALA A 453 -2.98 -20.44 15.61
CA ALA A 453 -2.63 -21.71 14.98
C ALA A 453 -3.03 -22.94 15.82
N GLN A 454 -2.97 -22.81 17.15
CA GLN A 454 -3.29 -23.91 18.06
C GLN A 454 -4.77 -24.30 18.02
N THR A 455 -5.67 -23.33 17.93
CA THR A 455 -7.13 -23.55 17.94
C THR A 455 -7.73 -23.53 16.54
N LYS A 456 -6.98 -23.04 15.54
CA LYS A 456 -7.44 -22.75 14.17
C LYS A 456 -8.60 -21.77 14.13
N LYS A 457 -8.69 -20.90 15.13
CA LYS A 457 -9.69 -19.83 15.20
C LYS A 457 -9.12 -18.53 14.65
N ILE A 458 -10.00 -17.66 14.18
CA ILE A 458 -9.65 -16.31 13.78
C ILE A 458 -10.42 -15.28 14.60
N TYR A 459 -9.81 -14.14 14.84
CA TYR A 459 -10.39 -13.02 15.57
C TYR A 459 -10.02 -11.71 14.89
N THR A 460 -10.69 -10.63 15.28
CA THR A 460 -10.26 -9.28 14.93
C THR A 460 -9.39 -8.69 16.04
N LEU A 461 -8.26 -8.08 15.70
CA LEU A 461 -7.45 -7.31 16.64
C LEU A 461 -7.89 -5.85 16.69
N VAL A 462 -8.12 -5.24 15.53
CA VAL A 462 -8.46 -3.81 15.40
C VAL A 462 -9.15 -3.55 14.06
N GLY A 463 -10.00 -2.52 13.99
CA GLY A 463 -10.83 -2.21 12.83
C GLY A 463 -12.18 -2.94 12.85
N ASP A 464 -13.16 -2.42 12.13
CA ASP A 464 -14.57 -2.83 12.22
C ASP A 464 -15.28 -2.91 10.87
N GLY A 465 -14.55 -3.07 9.75
CA GLY A 465 -15.16 -3.13 8.42
C GLY A 465 -15.33 -1.76 7.77
N VAL A 466 -15.21 -0.68 8.54
CA VAL A 466 -15.42 0.68 8.06
C VAL A 466 -14.11 1.44 8.08
N ALA A 467 -13.76 2.07 6.96
CA ALA A 467 -12.60 2.93 6.89
C ALA A 467 -12.73 4.07 7.91
N GLY A 468 -11.63 4.47 8.53
CA GLY A 468 -11.62 5.62 9.42
C GLY A 468 -10.22 6.11 9.72
N ILE A 469 -10.14 7.17 10.53
CA ILE A 469 -8.88 7.89 10.80
C ILE A 469 -8.25 7.54 12.16
N GLY A 470 -8.87 6.63 12.93
CA GLY A 470 -8.43 6.10 14.23
C GLY A 470 -7.73 7.12 15.15
N GLU A 471 -8.47 7.72 16.09
CA GLU A 471 -7.95 8.75 17.02
C GLU A 471 -7.91 8.29 18.48
N SER A 472 -8.46 7.10 18.78
CA SER A 472 -8.41 6.48 20.12
C SER A 472 -7.07 5.76 20.35
N ASP A 473 -6.73 5.45 21.60
CA ASP A 473 -5.65 4.51 21.93
C ASP A 473 -6.18 3.07 22.15
N SER A 474 -7.50 2.84 22.09
CA SER A 474 -8.11 1.52 22.25
C SER A 474 -8.51 0.90 20.92
N VAL A 475 -8.21 -0.38 20.76
CA VAL A 475 -8.59 -1.15 19.56
C VAL A 475 -10.11 -1.28 19.34
N THR A 476 -10.91 -1.06 20.40
CA THR A 476 -12.39 -1.09 20.32
C THR A 476 -12.94 0.01 19.44
N ASN A 477 -12.31 1.19 19.44
CA ASN A 477 -12.77 2.39 18.73
C ASN A 477 -11.74 2.91 17.72
N PHE A 478 -10.77 2.07 17.33
CA PHE A 478 -9.77 2.43 16.34
C PHE A 478 -10.13 1.88 14.96
N ARG A 479 -10.49 2.78 14.04
CA ARG A 479 -10.71 2.45 12.63
C ARG A 479 -9.46 2.72 11.82
N LEU A 480 -9.06 1.73 11.03
CA LEU A 480 -8.01 1.84 10.04
C LEU A 480 -8.59 2.28 8.69
N ALA A 481 -7.73 2.67 7.76
CA ALA A 481 -8.08 2.92 6.38
C ALA A 481 -7.03 2.28 5.48
N ASN A 482 -7.42 1.20 4.79
CA ASN A 482 -6.55 0.41 3.92
C ASN A 482 -5.23 -0.01 4.60
N PRO A 483 -5.27 -0.84 5.65
CA PRO A 483 -4.04 -1.37 6.24
C PRO A 483 -3.32 -2.29 5.25
N ASN A 484 -2.01 -2.16 5.12
CA ASN A 484 -1.27 -2.79 4.02
C ASN A 484 0.13 -3.34 4.34
N GLY A 485 0.61 -3.22 5.57
CA GLY A 485 1.88 -3.81 6.00
C GLY A 485 1.81 -4.28 7.44
N LEU A 486 2.47 -5.39 7.74
CA LEU A 486 2.51 -6.01 9.06
C LEU A 486 3.89 -6.57 9.36
N ALA A 487 4.35 -6.37 10.60
CA ALA A 487 5.57 -6.99 11.12
C ALA A 487 5.38 -7.27 12.62
N VAL A 488 5.83 -8.42 13.10
CA VAL A 488 5.77 -8.78 14.52
C VAL A 488 7.17 -9.08 15.02
N ASP A 489 7.54 -8.51 16.16
CA ASP A 489 8.85 -8.76 16.77
C ASP A 489 8.84 -9.94 17.75
N ILE A 490 10.03 -10.33 18.21
CA ILE A 490 10.22 -11.42 19.18
C ILE A 490 9.58 -11.11 20.55
N ASN A 491 9.35 -9.84 20.86
CA ASN A 491 8.72 -9.36 22.10
C ASN A 491 7.20 -9.20 21.98
N LYS A 492 6.60 -9.76 20.91
CA LYS A 492 5.15 -9.72 20.64
C LYS A 492 4.60 -8.30 20.49
N ASN A 493 5.40 -7.37 19.97
CA ASN A 493 4.89 -6.11 19.45
C ASN A 493 4.52 -6.31 17.98
N LEU A 494 3.25 -6.06 17.66
CA LEU A 494 2.77 -5.98 16.30
C LEU A 494 2.89 -4.54 15.81
N TYR A 495 3.52 -4.37 14.66
CA TYR A 495 3.59 -3.12 13.92
C TYR A 495 2.72 -3.25 12.68
N LEU A 496 1.98 -2.19 12.36
CA LEU A 496 1.08 -2.17 11.20
C LEU A 496 1.12 -0.82 10.49
N LEU A 497 1.05 -0.87 9.16
CA LEU A 497 0.81 0.33 8.37
C LEU A 497 -0.68 0.55 8.20
N ASP A 498 -1.13 1.73 8.60
CA ASP A 498 -2.46 2.24 8.31
C ASP A 498 -2.39 3.10 7.04
N GLY A 499 -2.39 2.41 5.89
CA GLY A 499 -1.82 2.89 4.63
C GLY A 499 -2.46 4.17 4.10
N ALA A 500 -3.79 4.28 4.08
CA ALA A 500 -4.46 5.50 3.61
C ALA A 500 -4.33 6.67 4.61
N ASN A 501 -4.04 6.38 5.88
CA ASN A 501 -3.72 7.37 6.90
C ASN A 501 -2.22 7.71 6.97
N ASN A 502 -1.36 7.11 6.13
CA ASN A 502 0.09 7.37 6.04
C ASN A 502 0.84 7.32 7.38
N ARG A 503 0.56 6.29 8.18
CA ARG A 503 1.15 6.17 9.51
C ARG A 503 1.53 4.72 9.84
N LEU A 504 2.52 4.60 10.73
CA LEU A 504 2.89 3.35 11.39
C LEU A 504 2.24 3.34 12.78
N CYS A 505 1.55 2.25 13.09
CA CYS A 505 0.99 1.99 14.41
C CYS A 505 1.66 0.78 15.06
N SER A 506 1.57 0.68 16.38
CA SER A 506 1.97 -0.52 17.13
C SER A 506 0.94 -0.93 18.17
N MET A 507 0.93 -2.23 18.46
CA MET A 507 0.16 -2.86 19.52
C MET A 507 1.06 -3.88 20.23
N LYS A 508 1.04 -3.89 21.56
CA LYS A 508 1.68 -4.96 22.35
C LYS A 508 0.66 -6.05 22.60
N LEU A 509 0.93 -7.27 22.14
CA LEU A 509 -0.05 -8.36 22.12
C LEU A 509 -0.19 -9.08 23.47
N GLU A 510 0.79 -8.93 24.37
CA GLU A 510 0.73 -9.43 25.74
C GLU A 510 0.33 -8.29 26.68
N VAL A 511 -0.76 -8.48 27.44
CA VAL A 511 -1.09 -7.61 28.55
C VAL A 511 -0.04 -7.85 29.63
N ILE A 512 0.65 -6.79 30.07
CA ILE A 512 1.41 -6.84 31.32
C ILE A 512 0.37 -7.00 32.42
N ASN A 513 0.15 -8.22 32.88
CA ASN A 513 -0.52 -8.44 34.16
C ASN A 513 0.41 -7.82 35.21
N ASN A 514 0.11 -6.60 35.63
CA ASN A 514 0.66 -6.06 36.87
C ASN A 514 0.00 -6.84 38.00
N GLU A 515 0.58 -7.97 38.37
CA GLU A 515 0.36 -8.59 39.69
C GLU A 515 1.02 -7.76 40.79
#